data_AF-A0A944Z4K3-F1
#
_entry.id   AF-A0A944Z4K3-F1
#
_cell.length_a   1.000
_cell.length_b   1.000
_cell.length_c   1.000
_cell.angle_alpha   90.00
_cell.angle_beta   90.00
_cell.angle_gamma   90.00
#
_symmetry.space_group_name_H-M   'P 1'
#
loop_
_entity.id
_entity.type
_entity.pdbx_description
1 polymer ?
#
loop_
_entity_poly.entity_id
_entity_poly.type
_entity_poly.pdbx_seq_one_letter_code
_entity_poly.pdbx_strand_id
1 'polypeptide(L)'
;MNTASKYIVKSKGIGSETNQVLVNANDLTGGTNKSLVSLIECYYIIESIGSTEGKLTISAAVDAEYDEQAEAAGTQVRKDLVLTGNGKYGLRPSQLKFGNDKIFKLTTDSNVRNYLLVTEFRRESNG
;
A
#
# COMPACT_ATOMS: atom_id res chain seq x y z
N MET A 1 -25.24 -8.66 8.74
CA MET A 1 -24.18 -7.81 8.15
C MET A 1 -22.86 -8.29 8.70
N ASN A 2 -21.96 -8.82 7.87
CA ASN A 2 -20.57 -8.94 8.28
C ASN A 2 -19.94 -7.57 8.07
N THR A 3 -19.71 -6.81 9.14
CA THR A 3 -18.85 -5.62 9.08
C THR A 3 -17.44 -6.12 8.81
N ALA A 4 -17.09 -6.27 7.53
CA ALA A 4 -15.71 -6.40 7.09
C ALA A 4 -14.86 -5.40 7.88
N SER A 5 -13.98 -5.87 8.75
CA SER A 5 -13.24 -5.01 9.67
C SER A 5 -12.55 -3.90 8.88
N LYS A 6 -12.90 -2.66 9.21
CA LYS A 6 -12.33 -1.45 8.59
C LYS A 6 -11.06 -1.07 9.34
N TYR A 7 -9.99 -0.81 8.61
CA TYR A 7 -8.73 -0.32 9.16
C TYR A 7 -8.26 0.90 8.36
N ILE A 8 -7.90 1.98 9.06
CA ILE A 8 -7.44 3.22 8.44
C ILE A 8 -5.99 3.46 8.86
N VAL A 9 -5.10 3.65 7.89
CA VAL A 9 -3.70 4.06 8.14
C VAL A 9 -3.47 5.46 7.62
N LYS A 10 -2.85 6.30 8.46
CA LYS A 10 -2.35 7.62 8.07
C LYS A 10 -0.83 7.58 8.03
N SER A 11 -0.27 7.82 6.84
CA SER A 11 1.16 7.91 6.60
C SER A 11 1.54 9.32 6.16
N LYS A 12 2.65 9.81 6.67
CA LYS A 12 3.25 11.09 6.28
C LYS A 12 4.75 10.92 6.20
N GLY A 13 5.39 11.65 5.28
CA GLY A 13 6.82 11.57 5.08
C GLY A 13 7.34 12.75 4.27
N ILE A 14 8.65 12.74 4.00
CA ILE A 14 9.39 13.83 3.34
C ILE A 14 9.97 13.41 1.98
N GLY A 15 9.62 12.23 1.48
CA GLY A 15 10.11 11.73 0.20
C GLY A 15 11.38 10.87 0.33
N SER A 16 11.74 10.19 -0.76
CA SER A 16 12.82 9.19 -0.83
C SER A 16 12.66 7.99 0.11
N GLU A 17 11.44 7.67 0.54
CA GLU A 17 11.17 6.45 1.30
C GLU A 17 11.37 5.22 0.38
N THR A 18 12.18 4.25 0.82
CA THR A 18 12.54 3.10 -0.02
C THR A 18 11.76 1.84 0.29
N ASN A 19 11.21 1.68 1.50
CA ASN A 19 10.54 0.45 1.94
C ASN A 19 9.72 0.64 3.24
N GLN A 20 8.86 1.65 3.29
CA GLN A 20 8.03 1.84 4.48
C GLN A 20 6.89 0.81 4.53
N VAL A 21 6.79 0.05 5.61
CA VAL A 21 5.64 -0.85 5.85
C VAL A 21 4.41 0.02 6.15
N LEU A 22 3.42 -0.02 5.24
CA LEU A 22 2.18 0.74 5.37
C LEU A 22 1.18 0.02 6.27
N VAL A 23 1.05 -1.30 6.11
CA VAL A 23 0.23 -2.15 6.97
C VAL A 23 0.74 -3.60 6.90
N ASN A 24 0.70 -4.28 8.04
CA ASN A 24 0.89 -5.72 8.15
C ASN A 24 -0.45 -6.37 8.54
N ALA A 25 -0.90 -7.38 7.79
CA ALA A 25 -2.20 -8.02 8.05
C ALA A 25 -2.30 -8.67 9.44
N ASN A 26 -1.16 -9.05 10.04
CA ASN A 26 -1.14 -9.65 11.38
C ASN A 26 -1.48 -8.62 12.48
N ASP A 27 -1.27 -7.33 12.21
CA ASP A 27 -1.59 -6.25 13.16
C ASP A 27 -3.10 -5.95 13.18
N LEU A 28 -3.86 -6.53 12.26
CA LEU A 28 -5.31 -6.38 12.21
C LEU A 28 -5.95 -7.38 13.17
N THR A 29 -6.88 -6.92 14.01
CA THR A 29 -7.61 -7.79 14.94
C THR A 29 -8.25 -8.98 14.21
N GLY A 30 -7.84 -10.20 14.57
CA GLY A 30 -8.29 -11.44 13.94
C GLY A 30 -7.52 -11.84 12.68
N GLY A 31 -6.39 -11.18 12.37
CA GLY A 31 -5.51 -11.51 11.26
C GLY A 31 -5.02 -12.97 11.33
N THR A 32 -5.53 -13.79 10.42
CA THR A 32 -5.03 -15.15 10.17
C THR A 32 -4.25 -15.19 8.86
N ASN A 33 -3.47 -16.24 8.64
CA ASN A 33 -2.79 -16.50 7.37
C ASN A 33 -3.68 -16.57 6.12
N LYS A 34 -5.02 -16.61 6.27
CA LYS A 34 -6.01 -16.60 5.18
C LYS A 34 -6.71 -15.24 4.98
N SER A 35 -6.29 -14.19 5.68
CA SER A 35 -6.98 -12.89 5.66
C SER A 35 -6.69 -12.16 4.35
N LEU A 36 -7.66 -12.18 3.44
CA LEU A 36 -7.65 -11.37 2.23
C LEU A 36 -7.99 -9.93 2.65
N VAL A 37 -7.01 -9.03 2.73
CA VAL A 37 -7.29 -7.61 2.95
C VAL A 37 -6.99 -6.87 1.66
N SER A 38 -7.95 -6.05 1.28
CA SER A 38 -7.87 -5.20 0.11
C SER A 38 -7.67 -3.76 0.56
N LEU A 39 -6.75 -3.04 -0.07
CA LEU A 39 -6.82 -1.59 -0.09
C LEU A 39 -8.06 -1.23 -0.92
N ILE A 40 -8.97 -0.43 -0.38
CA ILE A 40 -10.22 -0.10 -1.08
C ILE A 40 -10.33 1.38 -1.44
N GLU A 41 -9.67 2.25 -0.67
CA GLU A 41 -9.72 3.67 -0.87
C GLU A 41 -8.45 4.32 -0.33
N CYS A 42 -7.93 5.32 -1.02
CA CYS A 42 -6.92 6.20 -0.48
C CYS A 42 -7.21 7.67 -0.78
N TYR A 43 -6.80 8.54 0.14
CA TYR A 43 -6.73 9.99 -0.03
C TYR A 43 -5.28 10.39 0.09
N TYR A 44 -4.81 11.22 -0.82
CA TYR A 44 -3.41 11.58 -0.88
C TYR A 44 -3.22 13.04 -1.26
N ILE A 45 -2.17 13.63 -0.69
CA ILE A 45 -1.63 14.93 -1.04
C ILE A 45 -0.12 14.73 -1.15
N ILE A 46 0.44 15.00 -2.33
CA ILE A 46 1.87 14.88 -2.61
C ILE A 46 2.36 16.26 -3.03
N GLU A 47 3.24 16.84 -2.23
CA GLU A 47 3.96 18.05 -2.60
C GLU A 47 5.22 17.66 -3.36
N SER A 48 5.41 18.20 -4.56
CA SER A 48 6.56 17.89 -5.41
C SER A 48 7.69 18.90 -5.25
N ILE A 49 8.93 18.48 -5.51
CA ILE A 49 10.08 19.35 -5.62
C ILE A 49 10.08 19.98 -7.02
N GLY A 50 9.80 21.28 -7.06
CA GLY A 50 9.80 22.03 -8.32
C GLY A 50 8.63 21.64 -9.21
N SER A 51 8.86 21.56 -10.52
CA SER A 51 7.82 21.33 -11.53
C SER A 51 7.65 19.87 -11.94
N THR A 52 8.50 18.96 -11.47
CA THR A 52 8.43 17.53 -11.78
C THR A 52 7.54 16.84 -10.76
N GLU A 53 6.51 16.11 -11.21
CA GLU A 53 5.62 15.38 -10.30
C GLU A 53 6.37 14.30 -9.51
N GLY A 54 6.26 14.38 -8.18
CA GLY A 54 6.66 13.32 -7.27
C GLY A 54 5.72 12.14 -7.32
N LYS A 55 6.31 10.95 -7.22
CA LYS A 55 5.58 9.68 -7.25
C LYS A 55 5.59 9.03 -5.89
N LEU A 56 4.40 8.67 -5.42
CA LEU A 56 4.20 7.80 -4.28
C LEU A 56 3.65 6.46 -4.81
N THR A 57 4.33 5.37 -4.50
CA THR A 57 3.96 4.02 -4.95
C THR A 57 3.57 3.16 -3.77
N ILE A 58 2.37 2.59 -3.81
CA ILE A 58 1.91 1.56 -2.89
C ILE A 58 2.01 0.22 -3.60
N SER A 59 2.71 -0.75 -3.03
CA SER A 59 2.89 -2.07 -3.64
C SER A 59 2.48 -3.21 -2.72
N ALA A 60 2.02 -4.31 -3.31
CA ALA A 60 1.78 -5.58 -2.63
C ALA A 60 2.31 -6.73 -3.48
N ALA A 61 2.82 -7.79 -2.85
CA ALA A 61 3.22 -8.99 -3.59
C ALA A 61 2.01 -9.64 -4.27
N VAL A 62 2.20 -10.28 -5.43
CA VAL A 62 1.11 -10.91 -6.18
C VAL A 62 0.98 -12.40 -5.83
N ASP A 63 2.11 -13.13 -5.84
CA ASP A 63 2.09 -14.61 -5.86
C ASP A 63 3.05 -15.29 -4.87
N ALA A 64 4.03 -14.56 -4.34
CA ALA A 64 5.11 -15.11 -3.50
C ALA A 64 5.00 -14.65 -2.04
N GLU A 65 5.50 -15.48 -1.12
CA GLU A 65 5.89 -15.02 0.22
C GLU A 65 6.97 -13.94 0.09
N TYR A 66 7.12 -13.06 1.06
CA TYR A 66 8.20 -12.07 0.99
C TYR A 66 9.53 -12.79 0.95
N ASP A 67 10.26 -12.59 -0.13
CA ASP A 67 11.62 -13.08 -0.31
C ASP A 67 12.53 -11.85 -0.35
N GLU A 68 13.29 -11.65 0.73
CA GLU A 68 14.20 -10.53 0.87
C GLU A 68 15.30 -10.57 -0.20
N GLN A 69 15.72 -11.76 -0.63
CA GLN A 69 16.72 -11.93 -1.68
C GLN A 69 16.14 -11.61 -3.06
N ALA A 70 14.90 -12.02 -3.34
CA ALA A 70 14.20 -11.69 -4.59
C ALA A 70 13.89 -10.18 -4.67
N GLU A 71 13.54 -9.55 -3.54
CA GLU A 71 13.37 -8.09 -3.47
C GLU A 71 14.69 -7.37 -3.74
N ALA A 72 15.77 -7.79 -3.07
CA ALA A 72 17.11 -7.20 -3.27
C ALA A 72 17.61 -7.39 -4.71
N ALA A 73 17.24 -8.49 -5.36
CA ALA A 73 17.53 -8.78 -6.76
C ALA A 73 16.55 -8.12 -7.76
N GLY A 74 15.47 -7.48 -7.29
CA GLY A 74 14.44 -6.89 -8.15
C GLY A 74 13.59 -7.89 -8.94
N THR A 75 13.54 -9.16 -8.51
CA THR A 75 12.83 -10.25 -9.19
C THR A 75 11.48 -10.59 -8.54
N GLN A 76 11.12 -9.96 -7.42
CA GLN A 76 9.82 -10.16 -6.78
C GLN A 76 8.68 -9.56 -7.62
N VAL A 77 7.65 -10.36 -7.90
CA VAL A 77 6.46 -9.90 -8.62
C VAL A 77 5.56 -9.10 -7.68
N ARG A 78 5.44 -7.80 -7.93
CA ARG A 78 4.59 -6.86 -7.20
C ARG A 78 3.54 -6.24 -8.11
N LYS A 79 2.42 -5.88 -7.50
CA LYS A 79 1.42 -5.01 -8.12
C LYS A 79 1.53 -3.64 -7.48
N ASP A 80 1.60 -2.62 -8.33
CA ASP A 80 1.87 -1.25 -7.91
C ASP A 80 0.65 -0.36 -8.19
N LEU A 81 0.39 0.55 -7.24
CA LEU A 81 -0.47 1.70 -7.40
C LEU A 81 0.38 2.95 -7.27
N VAL A 82 0.55 3.66 -8.38
CA VAL A 82 1.30 4.92 -8.44
C VAL A 82 0.33 6.10 -8.31
N LEU A 83 0.63 7.01 -7.39
CA LEU A 83 -0.13 8.22 -7.11
C LEU A 83 0.76 9.46 -7.38
N THR A 84 0.19 10.48 -8.03
CA THR A 84 0.83 11.79 -8.24
C THR A 84 -0.15 12.91 -7.93
N GLY A 85 0.36 14.06 -7.48
CA GLY A 85 -0.45 15.23 -7.11
C GLY A 85 -1.32 14.99 -5.88
N ASN A 86 -2.60 15.35 -5.97
CA ASN A 86 -3.56 15.22 -4.87
C ASN A 86 -4.88 14.65 -5.34
N GLY A 87 -5.54 13.86 -4.50
CA GLY A 87 -6.82 13.31 -4.85
C GLY A 87 -7.29 12.18 -3.97
N LYS A 88 -8.27 11.47 -4.52
CA LYS A 88 -8.89 10.28 -3.94
C LYS A 88 -8.85 9.18 -4.98
N TYR A 89 -8.39 8.00 -4.58
CA TYR A 89 -8.38 6.82 -5.43
C TYR A 89 -9.21 5.72 -4.79
N GLY A 90 -10.33 5.35 -5.43
CA GLY A 90 -11.11 4.17 -5.09
C GLY A 90 -10.59 2.97 -5.88
N LEU A 91 -10.26 1.87 -5.19
CA LEU A 91 -9.76 0.67 -5.83
C LEU A 91 -10.91 -0.22 -6.31
N ARG A 92 -10.72 -0.81 -7.49
CA ARG A 92 -11.59 -1.88 -7.96
C ARG A 92 -11.33 -3.15 -7.12
N PRO A 93 -12.32 -4.04 -6.98
CA PRO A 93 -12.10 -5.34 -6.34
C PRO A 93 -10.88 -6.05 -6.91
N SER A 94 -10.01 -6.55 -6.03
CA SER A 94 -8.75 -7.25 -6.40
C SER A 94 -7.71 -6.39 -7.13
N GLN A 95 -7.88 -5.07 -7.19
CA GLN A 95 -6.90 -4.19 -7.80
C GLN A 95 -5.60 -4.16 -6.99
N LEU A 96 -5.65 -4.12 -5.66
CA LEU A 96 -4.46 -4.23 -4.81
C LEU A 96 -4.84 -5.00 -3.54
N LYS A 97 -4.38 -6.25 -3.46
CA LYS A 97 -4.62 -7.17 -2.35
C LYS A 97 -3.29 -7.56 -1.75
N PHE A 98 -3.27 -7.93 -0.47
CA PHE A 98 -2.10 -8.57 0.10
C PHE A 98 -1.67 -9.80 -0.72
N GLY A 99 -0.37 -9.90 -0.96
CA GLY A 99 0.26 -11.16 -1.33
C GLY A 99 0.49 -12.03 -0.10
N ASN A 100 1.22 -13.13 -0.27
CA ASN A 100 1.53 -14.03 0.85
C ASN A 100 2.39 -13.36 1.93
N ASP A 101 3.11 -12.28 1.59
CA ASP A 101 3.86 -11.44 2.53
C ASP A 101 2.99 -10.67 3.52
N LYS A 102 1.69 -10.49 3.22
CA LYS A 102 0.72 -9.78 4.07
C LYS A 102 1.13 -8.35 4.38
N ILE A 103 1.91 -7.73 3.49
CA ILE A 103 2.44 -6.38 3.64
C ILE A 103 2.03 -5.53 2.44
N PHE A 104 1.60 -4.29 2.71
CA PHE A 104 1.65 -3.22 1.72
C PHE A 104 2.91 -2.40 2.01
N LYS A 105 3.71 -2.15 0.98
CA LYS A 105 4.85 -1.26 1.05
C LYS A 105 4.51 0.10 0.45
N LEU A 106 5.18 1.11 0.95
CA LEU A 106 5.13 2.47 0.48
C LEU A 106 6.53 2.94 0.11
N THR A 107 6.69 3.41 -1.12
CA THR A 107 7.90 4.09 -1.59
C THR A 107 7.57 5.44 -2.18
N THR A 108 8.54 6.33 -2.19
CA THR A 108 8.46 7.61 -2.87
C THR A 108 9.74 7.88 -3.64
N ASP A 109 9.62 8.64 -4.72
CA ASP A 109 10.80 9.10 -5.45
C ASP A 109 11.42 10.35 -4.82
N SER A 110 12.57 10.75 -5.35
CA SER A 110 13.29 11.95 -4.92
C SER A 110 12.60 13.26 -5.29
N ASN A 111 11.50 13.22 -6.06
CA ASN A 111 10.76 14.40 -6.44
C ASN A 111 9.61 14.69 -5.46
N VAL A 112 9.35 13.82 -4.48
CA VAL A 112 8.44 14.11 -3.37
C VAL A 112 9.15 14.99 -2.33
N ARG A 113 8.57 16.14 -1.98
CA ARG A 113 9.01 16.98 -0.86
C ARG A 113 8.37 16.57 0.45
N ASN A 114 7.06 16.31 0.40
CA ASN A 114 6.32 15.73 1.51
C ASN A 114 5.04 15.09 0.98
N TYR A 115 4.45 14.22 1.78
CA TYR A 115 3.15 13.67 1.48
C TYR A 115 2.30 13.46 2.73
N LEU A 116 0.99 13.43 2.52
CA LEU A 116 0.01 12.87 3.41
C LEU A 116 -0.77 11.80 2.64
N LEU A 117 -0.80 10.59 3.18
CA LEU A 117 -1.55 9.46 2.65
C LEU A 117 -2.48 8.94 3.74
N VAL A 118 -3.76 8.78 3.42
CA VAL A 118 -4.74 8.10 4.26
C VAL A 118 -5.30 6.93 3.45
N THR A 119 -5.16 5.72 3.96
CA THR A 119 -5.60 4.49 3.29
C THR A 119 -6.67 3.79 4.12
N GLU A 120 -7.74 3.35 3.46
CA GLU A 120 -8.75 2.46 4.03
C GLU A 120 -8.53 1.04 3.48
N PHE A 121 -8.38 0.11 4.40
CA PHE A 121 -8.30 -1.31 4.14
C PHE A 121 -9.57 -2.00 4.64
N ARG A 122 -10.01 -3.01 3.90
CA ARG A 122 -11.09 -3.90 4.33
C ARG A 122 -10.65 -5.34 4.20
N ARG A 123 -11.02 -6.12 5.21
CA ARG A 123 -10.93 -7.58 5.13
C ARG A 123 -12.07 -8.12 4.26
N GLU A 124 -11.74 -8.87 3.24
CA GLU A 124 -12.70 -9.71 2.52
C GLU A 124 -13.08 -10.89 3.44
N SER A 125 -14.39 -11.09 3.64
CA SER A 125 -14.87 -12.31 4.28
C SER A 125 -14.77 -13.45 3.27
N ASN A 126 -13.96 -14.47 3.56
CA ASN A 126 -14.16 -15.77 2.95
C ASN A 126 -15.49 -16.29 3.53
N GLY A 127 -16.52 -16.35 2.69
CA GLY A 127 -17.77 -17.02 3.04
C GLY A 127 -17.54 -18.48 3.43
#